data_AF-A0A5C5Y9Q2-F1
#
_entry.id   AF-A0A5C5Y9Q2-F1
#
_cell.length_a   1.000
_cell.length_b   1.000
_cell.length_c   1.000
_cell.angle_alpha   90.00
_cell.angle_beta   90.00
_cell.angle_gamma   90.00
#
_symmetry.space_group_name_H-M   'P 1'
#
loop_
_entity.id
_entity.type
_entity.pdbx_description
1 polymer ?
#
loop_
_entity_poly.entity_id
_entity_poly.type
_entity_poly.pdbx_seq_one_letter_code
_entity_poly.pdbx_strand_id
1 'polypeptide(L)'
;MRSDDPASNPYATPSPLSVESGENVSFVGTDDDLRPFRTIWTSPRRTVRQIVSINPKLHVVLLACLAGVGETLDRASTRNAGDDLPLAAILGIAILIGPLAGLFSLWIGSHLVRFSGSWIGGVASREHINTAIAWASVPSIAALPLWIPQIVLFGSDLFTQETPGLEAQPMLLIPFLAFALVELVLGVWAFVLLCNTIAEVQGFRSAWRGFGNLILAGAVVVVPLLGLVLVVAMLSNA
;
A
#
# COMPACT_ATOMS: atom_id res chain seq x y z
N MET A 1 -0.13 -2.94 47.65
CA MET A 1 0.95 -2.32 46.86
C MET A 1 1.12 -3.18 45.62
N ARG A 2 0.63 -2.72 44.45
CA ARG A 2 0.60 -3.50 43.21
C ARG A 2 2.00 -3.35 42.57
N SER A 3 2.71 -4.46 42.40
CA SER A 3 4.02 -4.49 41.75
C SER A 3 3.84 -4.31 40.25
N ASP A 4 4.31 -3.20 39.70
CA ASP A 4 4.38 -2.98 38.26
C ASP A 4 5.50 -3.87 37.70
N ASP A 5 5.13 -4.98 37.07
CA ASP A 5 6.05 -5.85 36.33
C ASP A 5 6.43 -5.16 35.01
N PRO A 6 7.69 -4.72 34.83
CA PRO A 6 8.13 -4.02 33.61
C PRO A 6 8.06 -4.91 32.36
N ALA A 7 7.94 -6.24 32.50
CA ALA A 7 7.78 -7.15 31.37
C ALA A 7 6.37 -7.09 30.73
N SER A 8 5.39 -6.47 31.41
CA SER A 8 4.02 -6.34 30.91
C SER A 8 3.80 -5.14 29.97
N ASN A 9 4.79 -4.25 29.83
CA ASN A 9 4.68 -3.06 28.98
C ASN A 9 5.23 -3.32 27.57
N PRO A 10 4.38 -3.38 26.52
CA PRO A 10 4.82 -3.65 25.14
C PRO A 10 5.67 -2.53 24.52
N TYR A 11 5.89 -1.41 25.23
CA TYR A 11 6.72 -0.29 24.81
C TYR A 11 8.02 -0.12 25.64
N ALA A 12 8.30 -1.03 26.57
CA ALA A 12 9.52 -0.96 27.38
C ALA A 12 10.79 -1.32 26.57
N THR A 13 11.87 -0.59 26.83
CA THR A 13 13.19 -0.85 26.25
C THR A 13 13.77 -2.15 26.83
N PRO A 14 14.35 -3.06 26.02
CA PRO A 14 15.01 -4.24 26.55
C PRO A 14 16.17 -3.84 27.48
N SER A 15 16.23 -4.43 28.67
CA SER A 15 17.43 -4.35 29.51
C SER A 15 18.63 -4.94 28.76
N PRO A 16 19.81 -4.30 28.77
CA PRO A 16 20.99 -4.89 28.18
C PRO A 16 21.40 -6.09 29.04
N LEU A 17 21.17 -7.30 28.52
CA LEU A 17 21.59 -8.54 29.15
C LEU A 17 23.11 -8.55 29.28
N SER A 18 23.59 -8.81 30.50
CA SER A 18 24.96 -9.19 30.80
C SER A 18 25.38 -10.33 29.87
N VAL A 19 26.46 -10.10 29.11
CA VAL A 19 27.05 -11.07 28.21
C VAL A 19 27.70 -12.17 29.05
N GLU A 20 26.97 -13.27 29.28
CA GLU A 20 27.57 -14.54 29.68
C GLU A 20 27.86 -15.39 28.45
N SER A 21 29.09 -15.88 28.46
CA SER A 21 29.81 -16.57 27.40
C SER A 21 29.26 -17.96 27.09
N GLY A 22 29.20 -18.30 25.80
CA GLY A 22 29.52 -19.65 25.34
C GLY A 22 28.39 -20.64 25.10
N GLU A 23 27.14 -20.20 25.00
CA GLU A 23 26.04 -21.06 24.55
C GLU A 23 25.58 -20.62 23.16
N ASN A 24 25.39 -21.59 22.26
CA ASN A 24 24.70 -21.35 21.00
C ASN A 24 23.36 -20.69 21.33
N VAL A 25 23.25 -19.39 21.07
CA VAL A 25 21.99 -18.66 21.20
C VAL A 25 21.10 -19.15 20.05
N SER A 26 20.52 -20.33 20.22
CA SER A 26 19.23 -20.61 19.62
C SER A 26 18.32 -19.54 20.19
N PHE A 27 17.94 -18.57 19.35
CA PHE A 27 16.86 -17.67 19.67
C PHE A 27 15.62 -18.53 19.89
N VAL A 28 15.35 -18.90 21.15
CA VAL A 28 14.04 -19.36 21.59
C VAL A 28 13.15 -18.11 21.68
N GLY A 29 12.93 -17.48 20.53
CA GLY A 29 11.60 -16.98 20.25
C GLY A 29 10.85 -18.21 19.83
N THR A 30 9.82 -18.60 20.58
CA THR A 30 8.85 -19.60 20.12
C THR A 30 8.61 -19.39 18.63
N ASP A 31 8.57 -20.46 17.83
CA ASP A 31 8.05 -20.51 16.47
C ASP A 31 6.61 -19.96 16.47
N ASP A 32 6.49 -18.64 16.67
CA ASP A 32 5.26 -17.88 16.64
C ASP A 32 4.98 -17.80 15.15
N ASP A 33 4.32 -18.85 14.64
CA ASP A 33 3.85 -19.03 13.28
C ASP A 33 3.71 -17.66 12.62
N LEU A 34 4.66 -17.29 11.75
CA LEU A 34 4.61 -16.01 11.08
C LEU A 34 3.29 -15.99 10.30
N ARG A 35 2.31 -15.23 10.78
CA ARG A 35 0.99 -15.04 10.16
C ARG A 35 0.91 -13.63 9.59
N PRO A 36 1.74 -13.31 8.57
CA PRO A 36 1.96 -11.94 8.14
C PRO A 36 0.67 -11.31 7.59
N PHE A 37 -0.18 -12.09 6.91
CA PHE A 37 -1.48 -11.65 6.43
C PHE A 37 -2.45 -11.21 7.55
N ARG A 38 -2.27 -11.70 8.78
CA ARG A 38 -3.07 -11.28 9.94
C ARG A 38 -2.39 -10.12 10.68
N THR A 39 -1.09 -10.22 10.93
CA THR A 39 -0.37 -9.24 11.77
C THR A 39 -0.09 -7.93 11.04
N ILE A 40 -0.09 -7.91 9.71
CA ILE A 40 0.12 -6.68 8.92
C ILE A 40 -0.93 -5.62 9.23
N TRP A 41 -2.17 -6.03 9.52
CA TRP A 41 -3.28 -5.13 9.83
C TRP A 41 -3.03 -4.35 11.11
N THR A 42 -2.55 -4.98 12.17
CA THR A 42 -2.48 -4.37 13.51
C THR A 42 -1.08 -4.06 13.99
N SER A 43 -0.06 -4.72 13.41
CA SER A 43 1.35 -4.61 13.78
C SER A 43 2.25 -4.51 12.54
N PRO A 44 2.06 -3.50 11.66
CA PRO A 44 2.74 -3.43 10.37
C PRO A 44 4.25 -3.34 10.48
N ARG A 45 4.77 -2.58 11.46
CA ARG A 45 6.21 -2.41 11.70
C ARG A 45 6.87 -3.74 12.11
N ARG A 46 6.29 -4.43 13.10
CA ARG A 46 6.78 -5.76 13.51
C ARG A 46 6.71 -6.76 12.35
N THR A 47 5.60 -6.75 11.61
CA THR A 47 5.38 -7.69 10.51
C THR A 47 6.42 -7.52 9.41
N VAL A 48 6.64 -6.29 8.90
CA VAL A 48 7.62 -6.07 7.83
C VAL A 48 9.05 -6.32 8.31
N ARG A 49 9.38 -5.99 9.57
CA ARG A 49 10.69 -6.30 10.17
C ARG A 49 10.97 -7.80 10.14
N GLN A 50 10.01 -8.62 10.55
CA GLN A 50 10.14 -10.08 10.53
C GLN A 50 10.25 -10.64 9.11
N ILE A 51 9.41 -10.16 8.19
CA ILE A 51 9.46 -10.60 6.78
C ILE A 51 10.82 -10.28 6.18
N VAL A 52 11.31 -9.05 6.35
CA VAL A 52 12.61 -8.63 5.81
C VAL A 52 13.77 -9.41 6.42
N SER A 53 13.70 -9.79 7.70
CA SER A 53 14.75 -10.61 8.33
C SER A 53 14.78 -12.07 7.86
N ILE A 54 13.65 -12.60 7.38
CA ILE A 54 13.52 -14.02 6.99
C ILE A 54 13.61 -14.16 5.46
N ASN A 55 12.71 -13.48 4.74
CA ASN A 55 12.63 -13.49 3.29
C ASN A 55 12.00 -12.17 2.79
N PRO A 56 12.81 -11.17 2.43
CA PRO A 56 12.29 -9.88 1.96
C PRO A 56 11.51 -9.98 0.63
N LYS A 57 11.59 -11.07 -0.13
CA LYS A 57 10.81 -11.29 -1.35
C LYS A 57 9.48 -12.00 -1.11
N LEU A 58 9.15 -12.36 0.13
CA LEU A 58 7.95 -13.13 0.47
C LEU A 58 6.69 -12.45 -0.09
N HIS A 59 6.04 -13.15 -1.02
CA HIS A 59 4.82 -12.74 -1.75
C HIS A 59 4.87 -11.39 -2.47
N VAL A 60 6.01 -10.71 -2.55
CA VAL A 60 6.11 -9.34 -3.10
C VAL A 60 5.55 -9.24 -4.51
N VAL A 61 5.91 -10.17 -5.40
CA VAL A 61 5.43 -10.20 -6.78
C VAL A 61 3.91 -10.43 -6.83
N LEU A 62 3.41 -11.40 -6.07
CA LEU A 62 1.98 -11.72 -6.03
C LEU A 62 1.16 -10.53 -5.53
N LEU A 63 1.57 -9.91 -4.42
CA LEU A 63 0.88 -8.76 -3.84
C LEU A 63 0.91 -7.56 -4.79
N ALA A 64 2.05 -7.27 -5.42
CA ALA A 64 2.15 -6.21 -6.42
C ALA A 64 1.22 -6.45 -7.62
N CYS A 65 1.14 -7.70 -8.10
CA CYS A 65 0.24 -8.06 -9.20
C CYS A 65 -1.23 -7.84 -8.81
N LEU A 66 -1.65 -8.33 -7.64
CA LEU A 66 -3.02 -8.17 -7.15
C LEU A 66 -3.37 -6.69 -6.91
N ALA A 67 -2.50 -5.94 -6.24
CA ALA A 67 -2.69 -4.51 -6.03
C ALA A 67 -2.84 -3.77 -7.37
N GLY A 68 -2.04 -4.13 -8.39
CA GLY A 68 -2.13 -3.54 -9.72
C GLY A 68 -3.45 -3.83 -10.45
N VAL A 69 -4.05 -5.01 -10.26
CA VAL A 69 -5.41 -5.31 -10.77
C VAL A 69 -6.42 -4.35 -10.13
N GLY A 70 -6.39 -4.20 -8.81
CA GLY A 70 -7.33 -3.35 -8.08
C GLY A 70 -7.18 -1.88 -8.48
N GLU A 71 -5.95 -1.39 -8.50
CA GLU A 71 -5.66 -0.02 -8.92
C GLU A 71 -6.07 0.25 -10.38
N THR A 72 -6.02 -0.75 -11.26
CA THR A 72 -6.48 -0.61 -12.64
C THR A 72 -8.00 -0.50 -12.73
N LEU A 73 -8.74 -1.26 -11.92
CA LEU A 73 -10.20 -1.15 -11.83
C LEU A 73 -10.60 0.20 -11.22
N ASP A 74 -9.96 0.63 -10.13
CA ASP A 74 -10.18 1.94 -9.50
C ASP A 74 -9.94 3.08 -10.51
N ARG A 75 -8.85 3.01 -11.28
CA ARG A 75 -8.53 3.99 -12.34
C ARG A 75 -9.53 3.95 -13.48
N ALA A 76 -10.01 2.78 -13.87
CA ALA A 76 -11.02 2.66 -14.92
C ALA A 76 -12.35 3.28 -14.47
N SER A 77 -12.74 3.05 -13.22
CA SER A 77 -13.95 3.64 -12.63
C SER A 77 -13.84 5.16 -12.52
N THR A 78 -12.79 5.66 -11.87
CA THR A 78 -12.58 7.12 -11.67
C THR A 78 -12.36 7.93 -12.95
N ARG A 79 -12.01 7.27 -14.06
CA ARG A 79 -11.84 7.91 -15.38
C ARG A 79 -13.00 7.63 -16.34
N ASN A 80 -14.08 7.04 -15.86
CA ASN A 80 -15.24 6.69 -16.68
C ASN A 80 -14.87 5.87 -17.94
N ALA A 81 -13.97 4.89 -17.80
CA ALA A 81 -13.47 4.11 -18.94
C ALA A 81 -14.55 3.33 -19.70
N GLY A 82 -15.72 3.12 -19.07
CA GLY A 82 -16.92 2.53 -19.64
C GLY A 82 -17.58 3.37 -20.72
N ASP A 83 -17.28 4.67 -20.80
CA ASP A 83 -17.76 5.55 -21.87
C ASP A 83 -17.12 5.19 -23.22
N ASP A 84 -15.89 4.68 -23.20
CA ASP A 84 -15.12 4.30 -24.40
C ASP A 84 -14.96 2.79 -24.58
N LEU A 85 -15.02 2.01 -23.49
CA LEU A 85 -14.70 0.58 -23.48
C LEU A 85 -15.86 -0.25 -22.93
N PRO A 86 -16.19 -1.40 -23.55
CA PRO A 86 -17.16 -2.31 -22.95
C PRO A 86 -16.60 -2.91 -21.65
N LEU A 87 -17.48 -3.22 -20.70
CA LEU A 87 -17.12 -3.81 -19.40
C LEU A 87 -16.14 -4.99 -19.52
N ALA A 88 -16.37 -5.91 -20.47
CA ALA A 88 -15.49 -7.05 -20.69
C ALA A 88 -14.05 -6.65 -21.06
N ALA A 89 -13.87 -5.56 -21.83
CA ALA A 89 -12.54 -5.05 -22.16
C ALA A 89 -11.86 -4.43 -20.93
N ILE A 90 -12.61 -3.69 -20.10
CA ILE A 90 -12.09 -3.13 -18.83
C ILE A 90 -11.59 -4.25 -17.91
N LEU A 91 -12.39 -5.29 -17.70
CA LEU A 91 -12.00 -6.44 -16.89
C LEU A 91 -10.80 -7.19 -17.48
N GLY A 92 -10.78 -7.37 -18.80
CA GLY A 92 -9.65 -7.97 -19.51
C GLY A 92 -8.35 -7.16 -19.34
N ILE A 93 -8.41 -5.84 -19.47
CA ILE A 93 -7.27 -4.94 -19.25
C ILE A 93 -6.82 -5.01 -17.79
N ALA A 94 -7.73 -4.98 -16.82
CA ALA A 94 -7.39 -5.06 -15.41
C ALA A 94 -6.64 -6.36 -15.07
N ILE A 95 -7.08 -7.50 -15.61
CA ILE A 95 -6.47 -8.80 -15.34
C ILE A 95 -5.13 -8.99 -16.08
N LEU A 96 -5.00 -8.47 -17.31
CA LEU A 96 -3.80 -8.68 -18.14
C LEU A 96 -2.73 -7.59 -17.92
N ILE A 97 -3.15 -6.33 -17.88
CA ILE A 97 -2.26 -5.17 -17.79
C ILE A 97 -2.06 -4.75 -16.33
N GLY A 98 -3.07 -4.92 -15.47
CA GLY A 98 -2.98 -4.54 -14.06
C GLY A 98 -1.79 -5.16 -13.33
N PRO A 99 -1.49 -6.47 -13.47
CA PRO A 99 -0.31 -7.06 -12.86
C PRO A 99 1.01 -6.41 -13.30
N LEU A 100 1.14 -6.10 -14.61
CA LEU A 100 2.32 -5.45 -15.17
C LEU A 100 2.46 -4.01 -14.63
N ALA A 101 1.34 -3.28 -14.58
CA ALA A 101 1.28 -1.95 -14.01
C ALA A 101 1.66 -1.96 -12.52
N GLY A 102 1.19 -2.94 -11.74
CA GLY A 102 1.54 -3.09 -10.33
C GLY A 102 3.03 -3.34 -10.11
N LEU A 103 3.66 -4.22 -10.90
CA LEU A 103 5.11 -4.45 -10.84
C LEU A 103 5.91 -3.21 -11.26
N PHE A 104 5.45 -2.50 -12.29
CA PHE A 104 6.07 -1.27 -12.74
C PHE A 104 5.96 -0.15 -11.69
N SER A 105 4.77 0.03 -11.09
CA SER A 105 4.53 0.95 -9.97
C SER A 105 5.42 0.62 -8.77
N LEU A 106 5.58 -0.66 -8.43
CA LEU A 106 6.50 -1.09 -7.37
C LEU A 106 7.96 -0.76 -7.70
N TRP A 107 8.37 -1.01 -8.95
CA TRP A 107 9.72 -0.71 -9.42
C TRP A 107 10.03 0.79 -9.32
N ILE A 108 9.14 1.67 -9.81
CA ILE A 108 9.30 3.12 -9.74
C ILE A 108 9.19 3.61 -8.30
N GLY A 109 8.12 3.23 -7.60
CA GLY A 109 7.81 3.70 -6.26
C GLY A 109 8.92 3.37 -5.27
N SER A 110 9.47 2.15 -5.33
CA SER A 110 10.61 1.78 -4.47
C SER A 110 11.86 2.59 -4.76
N HIS A 111 12.12 2.92 -6.03
CA HIS A 111 13.28 3.71 -6.42
C HIS A 111 13.15 5.15 -5.91
N LEU A 112 11.99 5.78 -6.13
CA LEU A 112 11.71 7.13 -5.67
C LEU A 112 11.79 7.23 -4.15
N VAL A 113 11.11 6.34 -3.41
CA VAL A 113 11.10 6.33 -1.94
C VAL A 113 12.49 6.06 -1.35
N ARG A 114 13.31 5.26 -2.03
CA ARG A 114 14.71 5.04 -1.63
C ARG A 114 15.54 6.31 -1.84
N PHE A 115 15.43 6.89 -3.02
CA PHE A 115 16.18 8.06 -3.43
C PHE A 115 15.87 9.26 -2.54
N SER A 116 14.59 9.62 -2.40
CA SER A 116 14.13 10.67 -1.49
C SER A 116 14.46 10.35 -0.03
N GLY A 117 14.30 9.09 0.38
CA GLY A 117 14.55 8.64 1.74
C GLY A 117 15.99 8.88 2.17
N SER A 118 16.95 8.72 1.25
CA SER A 118 18.37 8.95 1.52
C SER A 118 18.67 10.40 1.94
N TRP A 119 17.90 11.38 1.45
CA TRP A 119 18.07 12.80 1.80
C TRP A 119 17.69 13.10 3.24
N ILE A 120 16.79 12.30 3.82
CA ILE A 120 16.33 12.44 5.20
C ILE A 120 16.87 11.32 6.10
N GLY A 121 17.99 10.69 5.71
CA GLY A 121 18.72 9.70 6.51
C GLY A 121 18.12 8.29 6.50
N GLY A 122 17.32 7.94 5.49
CA GLY A 122 16.82 6.59 5.27
C GLY A 122 17.93 5.66 4.75
N VAL A 123 17.92 4.41 5.22
CA VAL A 123 19.00 3.43 4.95
C VAL A 123 18.52 2.15 4.25
N ALA A 124 17.24 2.08 3.87
CA ALA A 124 16.66 0.84 3.35
C ALA A 124 17.28 0.42 2.00
N SER A 125 17.47 -0.89 1.85
CA SER A 125 17.68 -1.47 0.52
C SER A 125 16.39 -1.33 -0.31
N ARG A 126 16.53 -1.32 -1.64
CA ARG A 126 15.36 -1.30 -2.52
C ARG A 126 14.45 -2.52 -2.31
N GLU A 127 15.06 -3.67 -2.03
CA GLU A 127 14.34 -4.91 -1.76
C GLU A 127 13.44 -4.78 -0.53
N HIS A 128 13.94 -4.18 0.56
CA HIS A 128 13.13 -3.96 1.76
C HIS A 128 11.99 -2.96 1.52
N ILE A 129 12.22 -1.93 0.68
CA ILE A 129 11.16 -0.99 0.30
C ILE A 129 10.10 -1.70 -0.57
N ASN A 130 10.50 -2.59 -1.47
CA ASN A 130 9.56 -3.41 -2.23
C ASN A 130 8.68 -4.23 -1.27
N THR A 131 9.29 -4.87 -0.26
CA THR A 131 8.55 -5.60 0.78
C THR A 131 7.56 -4.71 1.49
N ALA A 132 7.99 -3.52 1.94
CA ALA A 132 7.15 -2.57 2.65
C ALA A 132 5.94 -2.13 1.82
N ILE A 133 6.15 -1.71 0.56
CA ILE A 133 5.08 -1.28 -0.34
C ILE A 133 4.12 -2.44 -0.61
N ALA A 134 4.63 -3.61 -0.98
CA ALA A 134 3.81 -4.77 -1.32
C ALA A 134 2.95 -5.23 -0.12
N TRP A 135 3.53 -5.36 1.07
CA TRP A 135 2.78 -5.77 2.27
C TRP A 135 1.82 -4.70 2.79
N ALA A 136 2.13 -3.41 2.60
CA ALA A 136 1.20 -2.34 2.94
C ALA A 136 -0.07 -2.35 2.07
N SER A 137 -0.02 -2.94 0.87
CA SER A 137 -1.17 -3.03 -0.05
C SER A 137 -2.20 -4.10 0.33
N VAL A 138 -1.95 -4.92 1.35
CA VAL A 138 -2.85 -6.01 1.76
C VAL A 138 -4.30 -5.55 2.01
N PRO A 139 -4.59 -4.44 2.70
CA PRO A 139 -5.96 -3.97 2.86
C PRO A 139 -6.64 -3.59 1.53
N SER A 140 -5.91 -2.98 0.60
CA SER A 140 -6.44 -2.68 -0.75
C SER A 140 -6.70 -3.96 -1.54
N ILE A 141 -5.82 -4.96 -1.45
CA ILE A 141 -6.03 -6.28 -2.07
C ILE A 141 -7.27 -6.97 -1.47
N ALA A 142 -7.54 -6.79 -0.17
CA ALA A 142 -8.74 -7.31 0.46
C ALA A 142 -10.04 -6.66 -0.04
N ALA A 143 -9.97 -5.51 -0.72
CA ALA A 143 -11.10 -4.90 -1.40
C ALA A 143 -11.40 -5.55 -2.77
N LEU A 144 -10.44 -6.26 -3.39
CA LEU A 144 -10.63 -6.89 -4.71
C LEU A 144 -11.89 -7.75 -4.83
N PRO A 145 -12.22 -8.62 -3.84
CA PRO A 145 -13.44 -9.43 -3.92
C PRO A 145 -14.73 -8.60 -3.92
N LEU A 146 -14.70 -7.34 -3.46
CA LEU A 146 -15.86 -6.44 -3.47
C LEU A 146 -16.23 -5.99 -4.88
N TRP A 147 -15.31 -6.04 -5.84
CA TRP A 147 -15.62 -5.77 -7.25
C TRP A 147 -16.65 -6.75 -7.81
N ILE A 148 -16.68 -8.01 -7.34
CA ILE A 148 -17.63 -9.01 -7.85
C ILE A 148 -19.10 -8.59 -7.59
N PRO A 149 -19.55 -8.40 -6.33
CA PRO A 149 -20.91 -7.95 -6.08
C PRO A 149 -21.19 -6.57 -6.66
N GLN A 150 -20.21 -5.66 -6.69
CA GLN A 150 -20.39 -4.36 -7.33
C GLN A 150 -20.70 -4.50 -8.81
N ILE A 151 -19.89 -5.26 -9.56
CA ILE A 151 -20.12 -5.49 -11.00
C ILE A 151 -21.47 -6.17 -11.24
N VAL A 152 -21.89 -7.10 -10.37
CA VAL A 152 -23.20 -7.75 -10.47
C VAL A 152 -24.35 -6.77 -10.23
N LEU A 153 -24.21 -5.84 -9.28
CA LEU A 153 -25.28 -4.90 -8.90
C LEU A 153 -25.35 -3.68 -9.83
N PHE A 154 -24.21 -3.18 -10.27
CA PHE A 154 -24.07 -1.89 -10.94
C PHE A 154 -23.59 -2.01 -12.39
N GLY A 155 -22.97 -3.13 -12.77
CA GLY A 155 -22.56 -3.38 -14.15
C GLY A 155 -21.62 -2.31 -14.71
N SER A 156 -21.98 -1.74 -15.85
CA SER A 156 -21.22 -0.68 -16.52
C SER A 156 -21.28 0.66 -15.80
N ASP A 157 -22.31 0.91 -14.97
CA ASP A 157 -22.48 2.19 -14.26
C ASP A 157 -21.31 2.50 -13.31
N LEU A 158 -20.54 1.49 -12.89
CA LEU A 158 -19.30 1.69 -12.13
C LEU A 158 -18.20 2.40 -12.92
N PHE A 159 -18.31 2.40 -14.24
CA PHE A 159 -17.27 2.82 -15.15
C PHE A 159 -17.75 3.89 -16.12
N THR A 160 -18.97 4.39 -16.04
CA THR A 160 -19.48 5.42 -16.96
C THR A 160 -19.74 6.71 -16.21
N GLN A 161 -19.66 7.84 -16.93
CA GLN A 161 -19.99 9.13 -16.33
C GLN A 161 -21.48 9.23 -15.99
N GLU A 162 -22.32 8.79 -16.92
CA GLU A 162 -23.76 8.70 -16.74
C GLU A 162 -24.10 7.34 -16.12
N THR A 163 -24.99 7.31 -15.13
CA THR A 163 -25.31 6.10 -14.35
C THR A 163 -26.80 5.75 -14.40
N PRO A 164 -27.33 5.44 -15.59
CA PRO A 164 -28.77 5.31 -15.80
C PRO A 164 -29.42 4.20 -14.96
N GLY A 165 -28.68 3.13 -14.63
CA GLY A 165 -29.16 2.07 -13.75
C GLY A 165 -29.32 2.52 -12.31
N LEU A 166 -28.35 3.28 -11.79
CA LEU A 166 -28.43 3.91 -10.45
C LEU A 166 -29.56 4.95 -10.39
N GLU A 167 -29.72 5.76 -11.43
CA GLU A 167 -30.78 6.78 -11.52
C GLU A 167 -32.18 6.16 -11.59
N ALA A 168 -32.34 5.08 -12.36
CA ALA A 168 -33.61 4.38 -12.49
C ALA A 168 -34.03 3.65 -11.21
N GLN A 169 -33.06 3.24 -10.37
CA GLN A 169 -33.30 2.51 -9.13
C GLN A 169 -32.56 3.14 -7.94
N PRO A 170 -33.08 4.26 -7.37
CA PRO A 170 -32.39 5.01 -6.32
C PRO A 170 -32.04 4.20 -5.06
N MET A 171 -32.70 3.06 -4.83
CA MET A 171 -32.37 2.15 -3.72
C MET A 171 -30.95 1.57 -3.85
N LEU A 172 -30.40 1.47 -5.07
CA LEU A 172 -29.03 1.03 -5.33
C LEU A 172 -27.95 2.01 -4.84
N LEU A 173 -28.32 3.26 -4.53
CA LEU A 173 -27.39 4.23 -3.94
C LEU A 173 -26.90 3.80 -2.55
N ILE A 174 -27.72 3.10 -1.77
CA ILE A 174 -27.34 2.63 -0.43
C ILE A 174 -26.18 1.63 -0.49
N PRO A 175 -26.28 0.50 -1.23
CA PRO A 175 -25.15 -0.42 -1.37
C PRO A 175 -23.96 0.25 -2.07
N PHE A 176 -24.18 1.13 -3.05
CA PHE A 176 -23.10 1.87 -3.72
C PHE A 176 -22.26 2.68 -2.72
N LEU A 177 -22.91 3.51 -1.89
CA LEU A 177 -22.24 4.29 -0.85
C LEU A 177 -21.61 3.40 0.22
N ALA A 178 -22.21 2.26 0.54
CA ALA A 178 -21.64 1.31 1.49
C ALA A 178 -20.33 0.69 0.97
N PHE A 179 -20.27 0.28 -0.29
CA PHE A 179 -19.04 -0.21 -0.92
C PHE A 179 -17.98 0.87 -0.98
N ALA A 180 -18.34 2.07 -1.45
CA ALA A 180 -17.43 3.21 -1.52
C ALA A 180 -16.84 3.56 -0.13
N LEU A 181 -17.64 3.48 0.94
CA LEU A 181 -17.17 3.71 2.30
C LEU A 181 -16.18 2.62 2.75
N VAL A 182 -16.46 1.35 2.47
CA VAL A 182 -15.56 0.24 2.82
C VAL A 182 -14.23 0.39 2.07
N GLU A 183 -14.26 0.68 0.78
CA GLU A 183 -13.06 0.92 -0.02
C GLU A 183 -12.26 2.12 0.47
N LEU A 184 -12.93 3.22 0.82
CA LEU A 184 -12.28 4.38 1.42
C LEU A 184 -11.58 4.03 2.72
N VAL A 185 -12.24 3.28 3.61
CA VAL A 185 -11.66 2.83 4.89
C VAL A 185 -10.44 1.94 4.65
N LEU A 186 -10.54 0.96 3.73
CA LEU A 186 -9.42 0.07 3.39
C LEU A 186 -8.27 0.82 2.72
N GLY A 187 -8.55 1.79 1.86
CA GLY A 187 -7.55 2.63 1.19
C GLY A 187 -6.81 3.53 2.18
N VAL A 188 -7.54 4.20 3.07
CA VAL A 188 -6.94 4.99 4.17
C VAL A 188 -6.10 4.09 5.07
N TRP A 189 -6.59 2.89 5.39
CA TRP A 189 -5.83 1.94 6.21
C TRP A 189 -4.55 1.48 5.51
N ALA A 190 -4.62 1.08 4.24
CA ALA A 190 -3.44 0.73 3.44
C ALA A 190 -2.40 1.86 3.42
N PHE A 191 -2.85 3.11 3.34
CA PHE A 191 -1.95 4.27 3.40
C PHE A 191 -1.26 4.42 4.77
N VAL A 192 -1.99 4.23 5.87
CA VAL A 192 -1.43 4.20 7.23
C VAL A 192 -0.38 3.09 7.36
N LEU A 193 -0.68 1.91 6.84
CA LEU A 193 0.26 0.78 6.80
C LEU A 193 1.50 1.12 5.99
N LEU A 194 1.35 1.78 4.84
CA LEU A 194 2.46 2.19 3.99
C LEU A 194 3.40 3.14 4.73
N CYS A 195 2.85 4.16 5.40
CA CYS A 195 3.66 5.08 6.21
C CYS A 195 4.46 4.34 7.30
N ASN A 196 3.84 3.38 7.98
CA ASN A 196 4.47 2.60 9.04
C ASN A 196 5.54 1.64 8.52
N THR A 197 5.24 0.88 7.47
CA THR A 197 6.18 -0.09 6.90
C THR A 197 7.38 0.59 6.26
N ILE A 198 7.18 1.71 5.57
CA ILE A 198 8.27 2.52 4.99
C ILE A 198 9.14 3.12 6.10
N ALA A 199 8.52 3.68 7.16
CA ALA A 199 9.28 4.17 8.31
C ALA A 199 10.13 3.07 8.94
N GLU A 200 9.58 1.88 9.07
CA GLU A 200 10.29 0.73 9.64
C GLU A 200 11.51 0.33 8.81
N VAL A 201 11.34 0.03 7.52
CA VAL A 201 12.45 -0.46 6.70
C VAL A 201 13.52 0.61 6.46
N GLN A 202 13.15 1.89 6.50
CA GLN A 202 14.07 3.03 6.41
C GLN A 202 14.82 3.32 7.72
N GLY A 203 14.46 2.68 8.83
CA GLY A 203 15.07 2.94 10.14
C GLY A 203 14.58 4.21 10.83
N PHE A 204 13.42 4.76 10.41
CA PHE A 204 12.84 5.93 11.04
C PHE A 204 12.10 5.59 12.34
N ARG A 205 12.26 6.43 13.37
CA ARG A 205 11.62 6.21 14.68
C ARG A 205 10.08 6.34 14.64
N SER A 206 9.54 7.15 13.73
CA SER A 206 8.11 7.49 13.67
C SER A 206 7.52 7.30 12.27
N ALA A 207 6.25 6.89 12.21
CA ALA A 207 5.48 6.77 10.97
C ALA A 207 5.38 8.11 10.21
N TRP A 208 5.39 9.24 10.91
CA TRP A 208 5.37 10.57 10.30
C TRP A 208 6.59 10.84 9.41
N ARG A 209 7.75 10.27 9.73
CA ARG A 209 8.92 10.35 8.83
C ARG A 209 8.77 9.43 7.61
N GLY A 210 8.07 8.32 7.75
CA GLY A 210 7.67 7.49 6.61
C GLY A 210 6.73 8.23 5.67
N PHE A 211 5.70 8.88 6.22
CA PHE A 211 4.81 9.78 5.47
C PHE A 211 5.57 10.93 4.80
N GLY A 212 6.48 11.60 5.52
CA GLY A 212 7.34 12.63 4.96
C GLY A 212 8.23 12.12 3.81
N ASN A 213 8.72 10.88 3.90
CA ASN A 213 9.44 10.25 2.79
C ASN A 213 8.53 10.05 1.55
N LEU A 214 7.28 9.62 1.74
CA LEU A 214 6.32 9.46 0.65
C LEU A 214 5.99 10.81 -0.02
N ILE A 215 5.79 11.88 0.77
CA ILE A 215 5.62 13.24 0.23
C ILE A 215 6.85 13.64 -0.59
N LEU A 216 8.05 13.42 -0.06
CA LEU A 216 9.28 13.78 -0.74
C LEU A 216 9.46 13.00 -2.04
N ALA A 217 9.14 11.70 -2.05
CA ALA A 217 9.14 10.88 -3.25
C ALA A 217 8.17 11.42 -4.32
N GLY A 218 6.98 11.86 -3.91
CA GLY A 218 6.02 12.51 -4.80
C GLY A 218 6.54 13.86 -5.34
N ALA A 219 7.10 14.69 -4.46
CA ALA A 219 7.65 16.00 -4.84
C ALA A 219 8.79 15.90 -5.87
N VAL A 220 9.62 14.84 -5.78
CA VAL A 220 10.69 14.55 -6.76
C VAL A 220 10.14 14.41 -8.19
N VAL A 221 8.90 13.95 -8.36
CA VAL A 221 8.25 13.81 -9.67
C VAL A 221 7.43 15.04 -10.03
N VAL A 222 6.61 15.52 -9.10
CA VAL A 222 5.63 16.59 -9.35
C VAL A 222 6.32 17.93 -9.64
N VAL A 223 7.36 18.29 -8.89
CA VAL A 223 8.01 19.61 -9.03
C VAL A 223 8.66 19.78 -10.41
N PRO A 224 9.48 18.85 -10.92
CA PRO A 224 10.04 18.96 -12.27
C PRO A 224 8.97 18.99 -13.36
N LEU A 225 7.91 18.18 -13.22
CA LEU A 225 6.82 18.14 -14.19
C LEU A 225 6.06 19.47 -14.27
N LEU A 226 5.75 20.07 -13.12
CA LEU A 226 5.12 21.40 -13.07
C LEU A 226 6.02 22.46 -13.70
N GLY A 227 7.33 22.44 -13.42
CA GLY A 227 8.28 23.35 -14.04
C GLY A 227 8.30 23.22 -15.57
N LEU A 228 8.30 21.98 -16.09
CA LEU A 228 8.24 21.72 -17.53
C LEU A 228 6.93 22.25 -18.15
N VAL A 229 5.79 21.98 -17.52
CA VAL A 229 4.48 22.46 -18.00
C VAL A 229 4.44 23.99 -18.05
N LEU A 230 4.96 24.67 -17.02
CA LEU A 230 5.02 26.13 -16.99
C LEU A 230 5.93 26.69 -18.09
N VAL A 231 7.09 26.07 -18.35
CA VAL A 231 7.98 26.49 -19.43
C VAL A 231 7.31 26.32 -20.79
N VAL A 232 6.66 25.19 -21.05
CA VAL A 232 5.92 24.96 -22.30
C VAL A 232 4.80 25.98 -22.47
N ALA A 233 4.03 26.25 -21.41
CA ALA A 233 2.95 27.24 -21.43
C ALA A 233 3.46 28.67 -21.68
N MET A 234 4.64 29.03 -21.16
CA MET A 234 5.26 30.32 -21.44
C MET A 234 5.71 30.44 -22.89
N LEU A 235 6.28 29.37 -23.45
CA LEU A 235 6.72 29.34 -24.85
C LEU A 235 5.55 29.30 -25.84
N SER A 236 4.41 28.70 -25.49
CA SER A 236 3.23 28.70 -26.36
C SER A 236 2.51 30.04 -26.41
N ASN A 237 2.75 30.90 -25.42
CA ASN A 237 2.11 32.21 -25.29
C ASN A 237 3.01 33.37 -25.78
N ALA A 238 4.26 33.08 -26.17
CA ALA A 238 5.23 34.04 -26.72
C ALA A 238 5.26 33.97 -28.25
#